data_AF-A0A963FZV7-F1
#
_entry.id   AF-A0A963FZV7-F1
#
_cell.length_a   1.000
_cell.length_b   1.000
_cell.length_c   1.000
_cell.angle_alpha   90.00
_cell.angle_beta   90.00
_cell.angle_gamma   90.00
#
_symmetry.space_group_name_H-M   'P 1'
#
loop_
_entity.id
_entity.type
_entity.pdbx_description
1 polymer ?
#
loop_
_entity_poly.entity_id
_entity_poly.type
_entity_poly.pdbx_seq_one_letter_code
_entity_poly.pdbx_strand_id
1 'polypeptide(L)'
;MRLLIWIFRIVLFVFLFGFAIKNDELVNVQFFFGEVRQFPLIFVMLAFFAGGALIGASITSVSTLAKRREISKLRKRLKHAEDLAADRALVVHDGAHAPEAH
;
A
#
# COMPACT_ATOMS: atom_id res chain seq x y z
N MET A 1 -3.28 12.36 -2.87
CA MET A 1 -2.20 11.35 -3.01
C MET A 1 -2.31 10.52 -4.28
N ARG A 2 -3.50 9.97 -4.64
CA ARG A 2 -3.68 9.17 -5.87
C ARG A 2 -3.31 9.92 -7.16
N LEU A 3 -3.58 11.22 -7.24
CA LEU A 3 -3.21 12.05 -8.38
C LEU A 3 -1.69 12.13 -8.60
N LEU A 4 -0.91 12.30 -7.52
CA LEU A 4 0.55 12.37 -7.59
C LEU A 4 1.16 11.06 -8.12
N ILE A 5 0.63 9.93 -7.65
CA ILE A 5 1.01 8.60 -8.12
C ILE A 5 0.63 8.41 -9.60
N TRP A 6 -0.52 8.91 -10.01
CA TRP A 6 -0.98 8.81 -11.40
C TRP A 6 -0.12 9.67 -12.34
N ILE A 7 0.20 10.90 -11.93
CA ILE A 7 1.14 11.78 -12.65
C ILE A 7 2.50 11.10 -12.75
N PHE A 8 3.05 10.58 -11.65
CA PHE A 8 4.33 9.87 -11.67
C PHE A 8 4.28 8.68 -12.64
N ARG A 9 3.19 7.90 -12.64
CA ARG A 9 2.98 6.79 -13.59
C ARG A 9 2.99 7.26 -15.05
N ILE A 10 2.33 8.38 -15.36
CA ILE A 10 2.31 8.94 -16.70
C ILE A 10 3.68 9.46 -17.10
N VAL A 11 4.35 10.22 -16.23
CA VAL A 11 5.71 10.73 -16.49
C VAL A 11 6.66 9.57 -16.76
N LEU A 12 6.62 8.53 -15.92
CA LEU A 12 7.44 7.34 -16.08
C LEU A 12 7.12 6.62 -17.38
N PHE A 13 5.84 6.46 -17.74
CA PHE A 13 5.43 5.86 -19.01
C PHE A 13 5.94 6.67 -20.21
N VAL A 14 5.73 7.98 -20.22
CA VAL A 14 6.18 8.87 -21.31
C VAL A 14 7.71 8.85 -21.40
N PHE A 15 8.41 8.79 -20.28
CA PHE A 15 9.87 8.68 -20.25
C PHE A 15 10.33 7.34 -20.83
N LEU A 16 9.78 6.22 -20.39
CA LEU A 16 10.08 4.89 -20.94
C LEU A 16 9.76 4.81 -22.44
N PHE A 17 8.61 5.33 -22.85
CA PHE A 17 8.13 5.30 -24.21
C PHE A 17 8.95 6.21 -25.13
N GLY A 18 9.28 7.42 -24.69
CA GLY A 18 10.18 8.32 -25.40
C GLY A 18 11.58 7.73 -25.51
N PHE A 19 12.07 7.09 -24.46
CA PHE A 19 13.34 6.39 -24.47
C PHE A 19 13.32 5.19 -25.41
N ALA A 20 12.21 4.44 -25.49
CA ALA A 20 12.03 3.37 -26.47
C ALA A 20 12.08 3.88 -27.91
N ILE A 21 11.38 4.96 -28.23
CA ILE A 21 11.39 5.57 -29.57
C ILE A 21 12.81 6.04 -29.94
N LYS A 22 13.51 6.69 -29.00
CA LYS A 22 14.85 7.22 -29.22
C LYS A 22 15.95 6.15 -29.24
N ASN A 23 15.74 5.02 -28.55
CA ASN A 23 16.73 3.96 -28.34
C ASN A 23 16.21 2.61 -28.87
N ASP A 24 15.50 2.63 -29.99
CA ASP A 24 15.15 1.43 -30.77
C ASP A 24 16.38 0.82 -31.47
N GLU A 25 17.55 1.43 -31.30
CA GLU A 25 18.81 0.86 -31.73
C GLU A 25 19.12 -0.45 -30.99
N LEU A 26 19.54 -1.44 -31.77
CA LEU A 26 19.96 -2.75 -31.33
C LEU A 26 21.23 -2.63 -30.48
N VAL A 27 21.07 -2.64 -29.15
CA VAL A 27 22.21 -2.62 -28.24
C VAL A 27 22.83 -4.00 -28.15
N ASN A 28 24.14 -4.07 -28.35
CA ASN A 28 24.94 -5.27 -28.18
C ASN A 28 25.03 -5.63 -26.70
N VAL A 29 24.23 -6.59 -26.25
CA VAL A 29 24.33 -7.14 -24.90
C VAL A 29 25.34 -8.28 -24.93
N GLN A 30 26.45 -8.09 -24.22
CA GLN A 30 27.46 -9.12 -24.02
C GLN A 30 26.97 -10.06 -22.92
N PHE A 31 26.45 -11.22 -23.33
CA PHE A 31 26.07 -12.26 -22.37
C PHE A 31 27.33 -12.93 -21.78
N PHE A 32 27.17 -13.53 -20.60
CA PHE A 32 28.27 -14.14 -19.80
C PHE A 32 29.09 -15.22 -20.54
N PHE A 33 28.66 -15.70 -21.71
CA PHE A 33 29.37 -16.69 -22.55
C PHE A 33 30.05 -16.08 -23.79
N GLY A 34 30.18 -14.76 -23.88
CA GLY A 34 30.77 -14.09 -25.03
C GLY A 34 29.84 -14.00 -26.26
N GLU A 35 28.61 -14.51 -26.16
CA GLU A 35 27.57 -14.24 -27.16
C GLU A 35 27.14 -12.77 -27.07
N VAL A 36 27.36 -12.05 -28.16
CA VAL A 36 26.83 -10.71 -28.36
C VAL A 36 25.47 -10.86 -29.01
N ARG A 37 24.40 -10.71 -28.22
CA ARG A 37 23.03 -10.73 -28.74
C ARG A 37 22.46 -9.32 -28.72
N GLN A 38 21.95 -8.90 -29.87
CA GLN A 38 21.30 -7.61 -30.01
C GLN A 38 19.91 -7.69 -29.40
N PHE A 39 19.68 -6.87 -28.38
CA PHE A 39 18.36 -6.71 -27.77
C PHE A 39 17.99 -5.22 -27.78
N PRO A 40 16.73 -4.89 -28.13
CA PRO A 40 16.23 -3.54 -27.95
C PRO A 40 16.30 -3.15 -26.47
N LEU A 41 16.75 -1.92 -26.20
CA LEU A 41 16.93 -1.38 -24.85
C LEU A 41 15.62 -1.40 -24.01
N ILE A 42 14.49 -1.51 -24.69
CA ILE A 42 13.14 -1.59 -24.11
C ILE A 42 12.98 -2.75 -23.12
N PHE A 43 13.63 -3.89 -23.35
CA PHE A 43 13.52 -5.06 -22.46
C PHE A 43 14.15 -4.78 -21.10
N VAL A 44 15.25 -4.04 -21.07
CA VAL A 44 15.93 -3.64 -19.82
C VAL A 44 15.05 -2.67 -19.05
N MET A 45 14.48 -1.67 -19.73
CA MET A 45 13.53 -0.74 -19.09
C MET A 45 12.31 -1.46 -18.54
N LEU A 46 11.75 -2.41 -19.30
CA LEU A 46 10.58 -3.18 -18.88
C LEU A 46 10.89 -4.04 -17.65
N ALA A 47 12.07 -4.68 -17.61
CA ALA A 47 12.51 -5.49 -16.47
C ALA A 47 12.68 -4.64 -15.20
N PHE A 48 13.36 -3.48 -15.31
CA PHE A 48 13.52 -2.56 -14.17
C PHE A 48 12.17 -2.00 -13.71
N PHE A 49 11.28 -1.64 -14.63
CA PHE A 49 9.95 -1.15 -14.29
C PHE A 49 9.10 -2.23 -13.60
N ALA A 50 9.05 -3.43 -14.16
CA ALA A 50 8.33 -4.56 -13.56
C ALA A 50 8.89 -4.92 -12.18
N GLY A 51 10.22 -4.96 -12.04
CA GLY A 51 10.90 -5.17 -10.76
C GLY A 51 10.55 -4.10 -9.73
N GLY A 52 10.64 -2.82 -10.11
CA GLY A 52 10.27 -1.69 -9.26
C GLY A 52 8.79 -1.71 -8.84
N ALA A 53 7.89 -2.05 -9.76
CA ALA A 53 6.46 -2.18 -9.48
C ALA A 53 6.16 -3.32 -8.51
N LEU A 54 6.81 -4.48 -8.68
CA LEU A 54 6.67 -5.63 -7.78
C LEU A 54 7.18 -5.30 -6.37
N ILE A 55 8.32 -4.61 -6.26
CA ILE A 55 8.87 -4.17 -4.97
C ILE A 55 7.91 -3.16 -4.31
N GLY A 56 7.47 -2.14 -5.05
CA GLY A 56 6.56 -1.13 -4.52
C GLY A 56 5.20 -1.70 -4.09
N ALA A 57 4.64 -2.63 -4.87
CA ALA A 57 3.42 -3.36 -4.54
C ALA A 57 3.60 -4.24 -3.30
N SER A 58 4.73 -4.93 -3.19
CA SER A 58 5.06 -5.78 -2.03
C SER A 58 5.11 -4.98 -0.74
N ILE A 59 5.82 -3.85 -0.72
CA ILE A 59 5.93 -2.97 0.46
C ILE A 59 4.55 -2.47 0.90
N THR A 60 3.73 -2.04 -0.06
CA THR A 60 2.40 -1.50 0.23
C THR A 60 1.44 -2.58 0.72
N SER A 61 1.53 -3.79 0.16
CA SER A 61 0.66 -4.92 0.52
C SER A 61 0.97 -5.44 1.93
N VAL A 62 2.26 -5.55 2.29
CA VAL A 62 2.67 -6.00 3.63
C VAL A 62 2.28 -4.96 4.70
N SER A 63 2.52 -3.68 4.45
CA SER A 63 2.18 -2.62 5.41
C SER A 63 0.67 -2.49 5.64
N THR A 64 -0.15 -2.58 4.58
CA THR A 64 -1.62 -2.51 4.74
C THR A 64 -2.20 -3.71 5.47
N LEU A 65 -1.64 -4.92 5.31
CA LEU A 65 -2.08 -6.10 6.08
C LEU A 65 -1.76 -5.97 7.56
N ALA A 66 -0.57 -5.47 7.91
CA ALA A 66 -0.20 -5.23 9.30
C ALA A 66 -1.12 -4.19 9.96
N LYS A 67 -1.46 -3.10 9.24
CA LYS A 67 -2.36 -2.06 9.74
C LYS A 67 -3.80 -2.52 9.92
N ARG A 68 -4.29 -3.44 9.08
CA ARG A 68 -5.61 -4.07 9.28
C ARG A 68 -5.71 -4.82 10.62
N ARG A 69 -4.62 -5.44 11.08
CA ARG A 69 -4.58 -6.14 12.38
C ARG A 69 -4.65 -5.16 13.56
N GLU A 70 -3.95 -4.03 13.48
CA GLU A 70 -4.01 -2.95 14.49
C GLU A 70 -5.41 -2.35 14.59
N ILE A 71 -6.06 -2.05 13.46
CA ILE A 71 -7.40 -1.46 13.41
C ILE A 71 -8.44 -2.38 14.09
N SER A 72 -8.35 -3.70 13.87
CA SER A 72 -9.26 -4.65 14.51
C SER A 72 -9.07 -4.72 16.03
N LYS A 73 -7.84 -4.58 16.54
CA LYS A 73 -7.58 -4.52 17.99
C LYS A 73 -8.10 -3.21 18.59
N LEU A 74 -7.89 -2.08 17.90
CA LEU A 74 -8.41 -0.77 18.33
C LEU A 74 -9.94 -0.77 18.38
N ARG A 75 -10.63 -1.31 17.35
CA ARG A 75 -12.09 -1.45 17.35
C ARG A 75 -12.63 -2.25 18.54
N LYS A 76 -11.97 -3.34 18.93
CA LYS A 76 -12.38 -4.14 20.09
C LYS A 76 -12.25 -3.37 21.41
N ARG A 77 -11.16 -2.62 21.59
CA ARG A 77 -10.96 -1.77 22.77
C ARG A 77 -12.01 -0.67 22.88
N LEU A 78 -12.36 -0.08 21.73
CA LEU A 78 -13.39 0.96 21.64
C LEU A 78 -14.76 0.41 22.07
N LYS A 79 -15.13 -0.78 21.56
CA LYS A 79 -16.38 -1.46 21.95
C LYS A 79 -16.44 -1.80 23.44
N HIS A 80 -15.36 -2.32 24.02
CA HIS A 80 -15.33 -2.62 25.46
C HIS A 80 -15.47 -1.36 26.34
N ALA A 81 -14.87 -0.25 25.93
CA ALA A 81 -14.99 1.01 26.65
C ALA A 81 -16.43 1.58 26.57
N GLU A 82 -17.09 1.41 25.43
CA GLU A 82 -18.49 1.78 25.23
C GLU A 82 -19.44 0.93 26.09
N ASP A 83 -19.23 -0.40 26.14
CA ASP A 83 -20.01 -1.31 26.99
C ASP A 83 -19.85 -0.96 28.50
N LEU A 84 -18.63 -0.66 28.95
CA LEU A 84 -18.35 -0.21 30.34
C LEU A 84 -19.01 1.12 30.68
N ALA A 85 -19.08 2.05 29.71
CA ALA A 85 -19.73 3.33 29.89
C ALA A 85 -21.26 3.18 29.95
N ALA A 86 -21.83 2.28 29.12
CA ALA A 86 -23.25 1.95 29.16
C ALA A 86 -23.65 1.31 30.50
N ASP A 87 -22.86 0.35 30.99
CA ASP A 87 -23.10 -0.32 32.27
C ASP A 87 -23.04 0.66 33.46
N ARG A 88 -22.07 1.58 33.45
CA ARG A 88 -22.01 2.68 34.44
C ARG A 88 -23.21 3.62 34.37
N ALA A 89 -23.69 3.95 33.17
CA ALA A 89 -24.86 4.81 33.01
C ALA A 89 -26.14 4.14 33.56
N LEU A 90 -26.27 2.82 33.38
CA LEU A 90 -27.38 2.04 33.94
C LEU A 90 -27.32 2.01 35.47
N VAL A 91 -26.14 1.79 36.08
CA VAL A 91 -25.96 1.78 37.54
C VAL A 91 -26.26 3.15 38.16
N VAL A 92 -25.85 4.25 37.51
CA VAL A 92 -26.15 5.62 38.00
C VAL A 92 -27.64 5.94 37.90
N HIS A 93 -28.32 5.47 36.85
CA HIS A 93 -29.76 5.65 36.69
C HIS A 93 -30.57 4.81 37.69
N ASP A 94 -30.12 3.60 38.02
CA ASP A 94 -30.77 2.72 39.00
C ASP A 94 -30.55 3.20 40.45
N GLY A 95 -29.35 3.70 40.76
CA GLY A 95 -29.04 4.32 42.06
C GLY A 95 -29.81 5.61 42.36
N ALA A 96 -30.28 6.32 41.33
CA ALA A 96 -31.14 7.50 41.46
C ALA A 96 -32.61 7.16 41.79
N HIS A 97 -33.00 5.89 41.70
CA HIS A 97 -34.34 5.38 42.05
C HIS A 97 -34.39 4.63 43.38
N ALA A 98 -33.31 4.63 44.17
CA ALA A 98 -33.35 4.13 45.53
C ALA A 98 -34.43 4.91 46.32
N PRO A 99 -35.50 4.26 46.79
CA PRO A 99 -36.51 4.96 47.57
C PRO A 99 -35.85 5.37 48.89
N GLU A 100 -35.89 6.65 49.21
CA GLU A 100 -35.74 7.14 50.57
C GLU A 100 -36.82 6.48 51.42
N ALA A 101 -36.52 5.28 51.93
CA ALA A 101 -37.36 4.59 52.89
C ALA A 101 -37.20 5.28 54.24
N HIS A 102 -37.98 6.35 54.40
CA HIS A 102 -38.31 6.99 55.67
C HIS A 102 -39.17 6.07 56.55
#